data_AF-A0A7S0FKF1-F1
#
_entry.id   AF-A0A7S0FKF1-F1
#
_cell.length_a   1.000
_cell.length_b   1.000
_cell.length_c   1.000
_cell.angle_alpha   90.00
_cell.angle_beta   90.00
_cell.angle_gamma   90.00
#
_symmetry.space_group_name_H-M   'P 1'
#
loop_
_entity.id
_entity.type
_entity.pdbx_description
1 polymer ?
#
loop_
_entity_poly.entity_id
_entity_poly.type
_entity_poly.pdbx_seq_one_letter_code
_entity_poly.pdbx_strand_id
1 'polypeptide(L)'
;DRLNKLAEEGDVEGAEAVFGSLRAALPLFKTSTQRMAFNTMLKACANSGDMQRARVWYGQLMAEGIPPNSKTFGKLIESAAKVGDTLVAEEWYQASLTSGLSSDAEHFATLID
;
A
#
# COMPACT_ATOMS: atom_id res chain seq x y z
N ASP A 1 -5.79 -15.06 -7.37
CA ASP A 1 -4.44 -14.67 -7.82
C ASP A 1 -3.37 -15.00 -6.79
N ARG A 2 -2.21 -15.50 -7.27
CA ARG A 2 -1.05 -15.85 -6.43
C ARG A 2 -0.54 -14.67 -5.61
N LEU A 3 -0.50 -13.48 -6.20
CA LEU A 3 -0.06 -12.25 -5.55
C LEU A 3 -0.93 -11.90 -4.33
N ASN A 4 -2.25 -12.00 -4.46
CA ASN A 4 -3.15 -11.70 -3.34
C ASN A 4 -2.98 -12.69 -2.19
N LYS A 5 -2.79 -13.99 -2.49
CA LYS A 5 -2.56 -15.00 -1.45
C LYS A 5 -1.33 -14.66 -0.60
N LEU A 6 -0.22 -14.35 -1.26
CA LEU A 6 1.03 -13.97 -0.58
C LEU A 6 0.86 -12.70 0.26
N ALA A 7 0.07 -11.75 -0.24
CA ALA A 7 -0.27 -10.55 0.53
C ALA A 7 -1.13 -10.84 1.77
N GLU A 8 -2.07 -11.78 1.73
CA GLU A 8 -2.80 -12.21 2.93
C GLU A 8 -1.85 -12.80 3.99
N GLU A 9 -0.87 -13.59 3.54
CA GLU A 9 0.11 -14.26 4.40
C GLU A 9 1.20 -13.32 4.93
N GLY A 10 1.30 -12.10 4.40
CA GLY A 10 2.40 -11.17 4.71
C GLY A 10 3.74 -11.61 4.13
N ASP A 11 3.76 -12.51 3.14
CA ASP A 11 4.99 -12.92 2.45
C ASP A 11 5.39 -11.85 1.42
N VAL A 12 6.14 -10.85 1.89
CA VAL A 12 6.59 -9.74 1.05
C VAL A 12 7.55 -10.22 -0.03
N GLU A 13 8.50 -11.09 0.28
CA GLU A 13 9.49 -11.58 -0.69
C GLU A 13 8.83 -12.38 -1.83
N GLY A 14 7.91 -13.30 -1.47
CA GLY A 14 7.12 -14.02 -2.45
C GLY A 14 6.27 -13.07 -3.30
N ALA A 15 5.63 -12.08 -2.68
CA ALA A 15 4.83 -11.10 -3.39
C ALA A 15 5.69 -10.26 -4.37
N GLU A 16 6.89 -9.86 -3.99
CA GLU A 16 7.84 -9.13 -4.83
C GLU A 16 8.28 -9.94 -6.05
N ALA A 17 8.54 -11.23 -5.90
CA ALA A 17 8.89 -12.11 -7.01
C ALA A 17 7.74 -12.21 -8.03
N VAL A 18 6.51 -12.37 -7.55
CA VAL A 18 5.32 -12.43 -8.42
C VAL A 18 5.06 -11.07 -9.08
N PHE A 19 5.20 -9.97 -8.33
CA PHE A 19 5.05 -8.63 -8.88
C PHE A 19 6.12 -8.30 -9.91
N GLY A 20 7.38 -8.71 -9.69
CA GLY A 20 8.46 -8.56 -10.65
C GLY A 20 8.16 -9.25 -11.99
N SER A 21 7.48 -10.40 -11.94
CA SER A 21 7.01 -11.08 -13.15
C SER A 21 5.85 -10.34 -13.82
N LEU A 22 4.96 -9.73 -13.03
CA LEU A 22 3.85 -8.90 -13.52
C LEU A 22 4.33 -7.55 -14.10
N ARG A 23 5.46 -7.04 -13.62
CA ARG A 23 6.00 -5.71 -13.91
C ARG A 23 6.09 -5.42 -15.39
N ALA A 24 6.59 -6.38 -16.18
CA ALA A 24 6.75 -6.23 -17.63
C ALA A 24 5.40 -6.04 -18.36
N ALA A 25 4.31 -6.57 -17.81
CA ALA A 25 2.97 -6.45 -18.37
C ALA A 25 2.19 -5.23 -17.84
N LEU A 26 2.65 -4.57 -16.76
CA LEU A 26 1.95 -3.43 -16.16
C LEU A 26 1.62 -2.31 -17.14
N PRO A 27 2.53 -1.89 -18.05
CA PRO A 27 2.23 -0.82 -19.00
C PRO A 27 1.06 -1.13 -19.95
N LEU A 28 0.70 -2.41 -20.11
CA LEU A 28 -0.43 -2.84 -20.95
C LEU A 28 -1.76 -2.78 -20.21
N PHE A 29 -1.75 -2.70 -18.88
CA PHE A 29 -2.97 -2.65 -18.08
C PHE A 29 -3.46 -1.23 -17.87
N LYS A 30 -4.76 -1.08 -17.62
CA LYS A 30 -5.35 0.18 -17.15
C LYS A 30 -4.70 0.58 -15.81
N THR A 31 -4.57 1.88 -15.57
CA THR A 31 -4.01 2.43 -14.32
C THR A 31 -4.69 1.90 -13.06
N SER A 32 -5.99 1.59 -13.11
CA SER A 32 -6.71 0.98 -11.99
C SER A 32 -6.18 -0.41 -11.63
N THR A 33 -5.86 -1.25 -12.62
CA THR A 33 -5.28 -2.58 -12.44
C THR A 33 -3.85 -2.49 -11.93
N GLN A 34 -3.06 -1.56 -12.47
CA GLN A 34 -1.71 -1.31 -11.97
C GLN A 34 -1.76 -0.91 -10.48
N ARG A 35 -2.62 0.06 -10.13
CA ARG A 35 -2.85 0.47 -8.73
C ARG A 35 -3.28 -0.69 -7.83
N MET A 36 -4.12 -1.60 -8.33
CA MET A 36 -4.51 -2.79 -7.57
C MET A 36 -3.30 -3.67 -7.24
N ALA A 37 -2.40 -3.92 -8.21
CA ALA A 37 -1.20 -4.71 -7.97
C ALA A 37 -0.30 -4.07 -6.90
N PHE A 38 -0.11 -2.74 -6.95
CA PHE A 38 0.63 -1.99 -5.92
C PHE A 38 -0.05 -2.04 -4.55
N ASN A 39 -1.37 -1.89 -4.49
CA ASN A 39 -2.12 -2.01 -3.23
C ASN A 39 -2.00 -3.42 -2.65
N THR A 40 -1.89 -4.45 -3.49
CA THR A 40 -1.61 -5.82 -3.03
C THR A 40 -0.19 -5.94 -2.47
N MET A 41 0.81 -5.28 -3.05
CA MET A 41 2.17 -5.22 -2.46
C MET A 41 2.18 -4.51 -1.11
N LEU A 42 1.51 -3.36 -1.01
CA LEU A 42 1.37 -2.62 0.24
C LEU A 42 0.62 -3.45 1.30
N LYS A 43 -0.37 -4.24 0.89
CA LYS A 43 -1.05 -5.18 1.78
C LYS A 43 -0.10 -6.25 2.33
N ALA A 44 0.76 -6.83 1.50
CA ALA A 44 1.78 -7.78 1.97
C ALA A 44 2.68 -7.14 3.03
N CYS A 45 3.17 -5.92 2.75
CA CYS A 45 3.98 -5.16 3.70
C CYS A 45 3.22 -4.91 5.01
N ALA A 46 1.96 -4.47 4.93
CA ALA A 46 1.12 -4.22 6.10
C ALA A 46 0.87 -5.46 6.96
N ASN A 47 0.65 -6.62 6.34
CA ASN A 47 0.44 -7.87 7.06
C ASN A 47 1.74 -8.42 7.67
N SER A 48 2.88 -8.11 7.09
CA SER A 48 4.21 -8.47 7.62
C SER A 48 4.73 -7.50 8.70
N GLY A 49 4.17 -6.29 8.80
CA GLY A 49 4.74 -5.20 9.60
C GLY A 49 5.98 -4.54 8.97
N ASP A 50 6.36 -4.88 7.72
CA ASP A 50 7.50 -4.29 7.03
C ASP A 50 7.16 -2.89 6.48
N MET A 51 7.19 -1.91 7.38
CA MET A 51 6.95 -0.50 7.06
C MET A 51 7.98 0.09 6.10
N GLN A 52 9.23 -0.40 6.14
CA GLN A 52 10.30 0.09 5.26
C GLN A 52 10.00 -0.27 3.80
N ARG A 53 9.65 -1.53 3.53
CA ARG A 53 9.21 -1.93 2.19
C ARG A 53 7.91 -1.24 1.79
N ALA A 54 6.98 -1.01 2.72
CA ALA A 54 5.76 -0.26 2.44
C ALA A 54 6.05 1.16 1.89
N ARG A 55 6.99 1.89 2.51
CA ARG A 55 7.45 3.21 2.03
C ARG A 55 8.06 3.14 0.63
N VAL A 56 8.89 2.13 0.36
CA VAL A 56 9.50 1.91 -0.96
C VAL A 56 8.43 1.66 -2.03
N TRP A 57 7.48 0.78 -1.76
CA TRP A 57 6.40 0.45 -2.70
C TRP A 57 5.46 1.63 -2.97
N TYR A 58 5.16 2.44 -1.96
CA TYR A 58 4.43 3.70 -2.15
C TYR A 58 5.21 4.68 -3.03
N GLY A 59 6.52 4.85 -2.78
CA GLY A 59 7.38 5.69 -3.59
C GLY A 59 7.42 5.25 -5.06
N GLN A 60 7.47 3.95 -5.33
CA GLN A 60 7.40 3.40 -6.69
C GLN A 60 6.05 3.66 -7.37
N LEU A 61 4.93 3.47 -6.67
CA LEU A 61 3.59 3.80 -7.16
C LEU A 61 3.52 5.27 -7.61
N MET A 62 4.07 6.18 -6.81
CA MET A 62 4.13 7.61 -7.14
C MET A 62 5.07 7.91 -8.31
N ALA A 63 6.25 7.29 -8.34
CA ALA A 63 7.22 7.47 -9.42
C ALA A 63 6.70 6.99 -10.78
N GLU A 64 5.81 6.01 -10.79
CA GLU A 64 5.12 5.52 -12.00
C GLU A 64 3.89 6.35 -12.39
N GLY A 65 3.62 7.44 -11.67
CA GLY A 65 2.48 8.33 -11.95
C GLY A 65 1.13 7.67 -11.67
N ILE A 66 1.10 6.58 -10.90
CA ILE A 66 -0.12 5.89 -10.54
C ILE A 66 -0.69 6.58 -9.30
N PRO A 67 -1.85 7.24 -9.37
CA PRO A 67 -2.37 7.98 -8.22
C PRO A 67 -2.79 7.00 -7.11
N PRO A 68 -2.37 7.24 -5.86
CA PRO A 68 -2.81 6.46 -4.71
C PRO A 68 -4.31 6.68 -4.48
N ASN A 69 -4.94 5.73 -3.79
CA ASN A 69 -6.33 5.86 -3.37
C ASN A 69 -6.49 5.54 -1.89
N SER A 70 -7.72 5.60 -1.40
CA SER A 70 -8.05 5.35 0.01
C SER A 70 -7.56 3.98 0.49
N LYS A 71 -7.59 2.96 -0.38
CA LYS A 71 -7.05 1.63 -0.04
C LYS A 71 -5.52 1.65 0.12
N THR A 72 -4.81 2.46 -0.67
CA THR A 72 -3.36 2.65 -0.53
C THR A 72 -3.01 3.18 0.85
N PHE A 73 -3.62 4.30 1.26
CA PHE A 73 -3.36 4.93 2.55
C PHE A 73 -3.85 4.08 3.72
N GLY A 74 -5.02 3.45 3.62
CA GLY A 74 -5.51 2.55 4.66
C GLY A 74 -4.54 1.40 4.96
N LYS A 75 -3.87 0.86 3.93
CA LYS A 75 -2.85 -0.20 4.13
C LYS A 75 -1.55 0.34 4.73
N LEU A 76 -1.13 1.55 4.36
CA LEU A 76 0.05 2.21 4.95
C LEU A 76 -0.18 2.51 6.43
N ILE A 77 -1.36 3.04 6.78
CA ILE A 77 -1.73 3.33 8.18
C ILE A 77 -1.86 2.04 8.97
N GLU A 78 -2.55 1.01 8.44
CA GLU A 78 -2.64 -0.32 9.06
C GLU A 78 -1.24 -0.94 9.30
N SER A 79 -0.31 -0.77 8.36
CA SER A 79 1.06 -1.27 8.50
C SER A 79 1.80 -0.64 9.68
N ALA A 80 1.64 0.68 9.85
CA ALA A 80 2.27 1.43 10.93
C ALA A 80 1.62 1.13 12.29
N ALA A 81 0.28 1.07 12.32
CA ALA A 81 -0.48 0.72 13.52
C ALA A 81 -0.12 -0.68 14.05
N LYS A 82 0.04 -1.67 13.18
CA LYS A 82 0.41 -3.05 13.56
C LYS A 82 1.76 -3.17 14.25
N VAL A 83 2.71 -2.27 13.96
CA VAL A 83 4.01 -2.24 14.62
C VAL A 83 4.07 -1.23 15.77
N GLY A 84 2.94 -0.59 16.10
CA GLY A 84 2.85 0.42 17.16
C GLY A 84 3.50 1.76 16.82
N ASP A 85 3.81 2.01 15.55
CA ASP A 85 4.42 3.26 15.10
C ASP A 85 3.34 4.28 14.75
N THR A 86 2.75 4.87 15.79
CA THR A 86 1.65 5.85 15.67
C THR A 86 2.09 7.14 14.97
N LEU A 87 3.36 7.52 15.08
CA LEU A 87 3.90 8.70 14.42
C LEU A 87 3.87 8.52 12.90
N VAL A 88 4.29 7.35 12.40
CA VAL A 88 4.21 7.05 10.97
C VAL A 88 2.77 6.86 10.51
N ALA A 89 1.90 6.28 11.34
CA ALA A 89 0.48 6.17 11.02
C ALA A 89 -0.15 7.57 10.81
N GLU A 90 0.18 8.53 11.67
CA GLU A 90 -0.23 9.93 11.55
C GLU A 90 0.36 10.61 10.29
N GLU A 91 1.65 10.37 9.98
CA GLU A 91 2.26 10.88 8.74
C GLU A 91 1.48 10.45 7.49
N TRP A 92 1.10 9.17 7.43
CA TRP A 92 0.33 8.63 6.31
C TRP A 92 -1.09 9.16 6.27
N TYR A 93 -1.72 9.36 7.42
CA TYR A 93 -3.01 9.99 7.53
C TYR A 93 -2.98 11.42 6.99
N GLN A 94 -2.02 12.24 7.43
CA GLN A 94 -1.84 13.61 6.92
C GLN A 94 -1.56 13.63 5.41
N ALA A 95 -0.71 12.72 4.92
CA ALA A 95 -0.46 12.58 3.48
C ALA A 95 -1.74 12.25 2.69
N SER A 96 -2.65 11.45 3.26
CA SER A 96 -3.93 11.13 2.63
C SER A 96 -4.83 12.36 2.46
N LEU A 97 -4.84 13.27 3.45
CA LEU A 97 -5.59 14.53 3.43
C LEU A 97 -5.07 15.46 2.32
N THR A 98 -3.75 15.59 2.21
CA THR A 98 -3.12 16.43 1.16
C THR A 98 -3.31 15.87 -0.25
N SER A 99 -3.60 14.58 -0.38
CA SER A 99 -3.88 13.93 -1.67
C SER A 99 -5.33 14.12 -2.14
N GLY A 100 -6.14 14.90 -1.41
CA GLY A 100 -7.54 15.16 -1.75
C GLY A 100 -8.50 13.99 -1.45
N LEU A 101 -8.05 12.96 -0.71
CA LEU A 101 -8.84 11.78 -0.34
C LEU A 101 -9.63 11.98 0.97
N SER A 102 -10.02 13.23 1.24
CA SER A 102 -10.63 13.68 2.51
C SER A 102 -11.91 12.91 2.90
N SER A 103 -12.60 12.25 1.96
CA SER A 103 -13.84 11.53 2.25
C SER A 103 -13.65 10.25 3.07
N ASP A 104 -12.45 9.70 3.11
CA ASP A 104 -12.14 8.47 3.87
C ASP A 104 -11.33 8.75 5.15
N ALA A 105 -11.14 10.03 5.50
CA ALA A 105 -10.33 10.47 6.63
C ALA A 105 -10.86 9.94 7.98
N GLU A 106 -12.19 9.92 8.16
CA GLU A 106 -12.81 9.39 9.38
C GLU A 106 -12.49 7.89 9.59
N HIS A 107 -12.39 7.11 8.52
CA HIS A 107 -12.04 5.70 8.59
C HIS A 107 -10.56 5.49 8.97
N PHE A 108 -9.67 6.36 8.51
CA PHE A 108 -8.25 6.27 8.85
C PHE A 108 -7.94 6.65 10.29
N ALA A 109 -8.66 7.61 10.87
CA ALA A 109 -8.52 7.95 12.28
C ALA A 109 -8.77 6.73 13.20
N THR A 110 -9.75 5.89 12.85
CA THR A 110 -10.04 4.65 13.61
C THR A 110 -8.96 3.57 13.51
N LEU A 111 -7.97 3.71 12.61
CA LEU A 111 -6.83 2.79 12.51
C LEU A 111 -5.64 3.24 13.36
N ILE A 112 -5.66 4.48 13.87
CA ILE A 112 -4.60 5.08 14.68
C ILE A 112 -4.92 4.96 16.18
N ASP A 113 -6.21 4.91 16.53
CA ASP A 113 -6.75 4.76 17.89
C ASP A 113 -6.73 3.28 18.36
#